data_AF-A0A496XL44-F1
#
_entry.id   AF-A0A496XL44-F1
#
_cell.length_a   1.000
_cell.length_b   1.000
_cell.length_c   1.000
_cell.angle_alpha   90.00
_cell.angle_beta   90.00
_cell.angle_gamma   90.00
#
_symmetry.space_group_name_H-M   'P 1'
#
loop_
_entity.id
_entity.type
_entity.pdbx_description
1 polymer ?
#
loop_
_entity_poly.entity_id
_entity_poly.type
_entity_poly.pdbx_seq_one_letter_code
_entity_poly.pdbx_strand_id
1 'polypeptide(L)' 'MGLIRLFIYLYIWILIIDAVLSYLPQFKSAPWARKIKDIADISCKPIRGLMPKGLPFDFSPLVVIIALQLLVVLF' A
#
# COMPACT_ATOMS: atom_id res chain seq x y z
N MET A 1 17.17 -5.17 -16.57
CA MET A 1 15.77 -5.23 -16.09
C MET A 1 15.64 -5.71 -14.63
N GLY A 2 16.59 -5.39 -13.73
CA GLY A 2 16.50 -5.75 -12.29
C GLY A 2 16.16 -4.59 -11.36
N LEU A 3 16.58 -3.37 -11.70
CA LEU A 3 16.49 -2.21 -10.81
C LEU A 3 15.05 -1.71 -10.63
N ILE A 4 14.25 -1.67 -11.70
CA ILE A 4 12.82 -1.30 -11.64
C ILE A 4 12.05 -2.28 -10.76
N ARG A 5 12.32 -3.58 -10.94
CA ARG A 5 11.72 -4.66 -10.15
C ARG A 5 12.05 -4.52 -8.66
N LEU A 6 13.30 -4.15 -8.33
CA LEU A 6 13.71 -3.86 -6.96
C LEU A 6 12.88 -2.71 -6.36
N PHE A 7 12.72 -1.60 -7.07
CA PHE A 7 11.92 -0.48 -6.58
C PHE A 7 10.45 -0.86 -6.37
N ILE A 8 9.88 -1.67 -7.26
CA ILE A 8 8.50 -2.15 -7.11
C ILE A 8 8.39 -3.05 -5.87
N TYR A 9 9.32 -3.97 -5.64
CA TYR A 9 9.30 -4.80 -4.44
C TYR A 9 9.47 -3.99 -3.16
N LEU A 10 10.36 -3.00 -3.15
CA LEU A 10 10.49 -2.08 -2.01
C LEU A 10 9.18 -1.34 -1.73
N TYR A 11 8.50 -0.88 -2.78
CA TYR A 11 7.20 -0.23 -2.64
C TYR A 11 6.11 -1.19 -2.14
N ILE A 12 6.07 -2.44 -2.63
CA ILE A 12 5.17 -3.48 -2.12
C ILE A 12 5.39 -3.70 -0.62
N TRP A 13 6.64 -3.74 -0.14
CA TRP A 13 6.93 -3.83 1.29
C TRP A 13 6.37 -2.64 2.08
N ILE A 14 6.45 -1.41 1.54
CA ILE A 14 5.85 -0.23 2.16
C ILE A 14 4.33 -0.39 2.26
N LEU A 15 3.66 -0.88 1.21
CA LEU A 15 2.22 -1.14 1.22
C LEU A 15 1.82 -2.21 2.24
N ILE A 16 2.63 -3.26 2.38
CA ILE A 16 2.42 -4.30 3.41
C ILE A 16 2.54 -3.68 4.81
N ILE A 17 3.56 -2.85 5.04
CA ILE A 17 3.74 -2.18 6.34
C ILE A 17 2.57 -1.24 6.62
N ASP A 18 2.13 -0.42 5.66
CA ASP A 18 0.94 0.43 5.82
C ASP A 18 -0.31 -0.39 6.15
N ALA A 19 -0.52 -1.51 5.44
CA ALA A 19 -1.63 -2.42 5.69
C ALA A 19 -1.59 -2.96 7.13
N VAL A 20 -0.44 -3.45 7.60
CA VAL A 20 -0.28 -3.93 8.99
C VAL A 20 -0.49 -2.81 10.01
N LEU A 21 0.05 -1.61 9.76
CA LEU A 21 -0.11 -0.46 10.64
C LEU A 21 -1.56 0.03 10.71
N SER A 22 -2.35 -0.17 9.65
CA SER A 22 -3.79 0.13 9.64
C SER A 22 -4.55 -0.66 10.72
N TYR A 23 -4.11 -1.89 11.01
CA TYR A 23 -4.65 -2.73 12.09
C TYR A 23 -4.11 -2.38 13.48
N LEU A 24 -3.04 -1.60 13.59
CA LEU A 24 -2.38 -1.27 14.87
C LEU A 24 -2.63 0.19 15.25
N PRO A 25 -3.73 0.52 15.93
CA PRO A 25 -4.10 1.90 16.23
C PRO A 25 -3.06 2.65 17.06
N GLN A 26 -2.26 1.96 17.89
CA GLN A 26 -1.21 2.59 18.70
C GLN A 26 -0.14 3.33 17.89
N PHE A 27 0.07 2.95 16.62
CA PHE A 27 1.10 3.56 15.77
C PHE A 27 0.57 4.69 14.90
N LYS A 28 -0.75 4.95 14.88
CA LYS A 28 -1.36 6.00 14.02
C LYS A 28 -0.86 7.41 14.32
N SER A 29 -0.46 7.69 15.56
CA SER A 29 0.11 8.98 15.98
C SER A 29 1.61 9.10 15.70
N ALA A 30 2.29 8.00 15.40
CA ALA A 30 3.73 8.01 15.20
C ALA A 30 4.11 8.72 13.88
N PRO A 31 5.04 9.69 13.89
CA PRO A 31 5.40 10.45 12.70
C PRO A 31 5.92 9.57 11.54
N TRP A 32 6.66 8.51 11.86
CA TRP A 32 7.19 7.58 10.86
C TRP A 32 6.10 6.72 10.21
N ALA A 33 5.09 6.29 10.98
CA ALA A 33 3.95 5.53 10.47
C ALA A 33 3.09 6.40 9.55
N ARG A 34 2.93 7.68 9.88
CA ARG A 34 2.26 8.65 9.02
C ARG A 34 2.98 8.81 7.68
N LYS A 35 4.32 8.89 7.68
CA LYS A 35 5.09 8.94 6.42
C LYS A 35 4.89 7.71 5.55
N ILE A 36 4.86 6.51 6.16
CA ILE A 36 4.57 5.26 5.42
C ILE A 36 3.19 5.34 4.79
N LYS A 37 2.20 5.81 5.55
CA LYS A 37 0.84 6.01 5.06
C LYS A 37 0.76 7.03 3.92
N ASP A 38 1.47 8.15 4.02
CA ASP A 38 1.51 9.17 2.98
C ASP A 38 2.09 8.61 1.67
N ILE A 39 3.11 7.76 1.75
CA ILE A 39 3.71 7.07 0.60
C ILE A 39 2.74 6.01 0.02
N ALA A 40 2.06 5.24 0.87
CA ALA A 40 1.08 4.25 0.45
C ALA A 40 -0.14 4.90 -0.21
N ASP A 41 -0.61 6.02 0.33
CA ASP A 41 -1.79 6.73 -0.17
C ASP A 41 -1.57 7.33 -1.58
N ILE A 42 -0.34 7.44 -2.08
CA ILE A 42 -0.07 7.80 -3.49
C ILE A 42 -0.83 6.87 -4.45
N SER A 43 -0.83 5.56 -4.17
CA SER A 43 -1.52 4.55 -5.00
C SER A 43 -2.81 4.04 -4.34
N CYS A 44 -2.85 3.93 -3.02
CA CYS A 44 -4.01 3.40 -2.31
C CYS A 44 -5.20 4.37 -2.28
N LYS A 45 -4.97 5.69 -2.21
CA LYS A 45 -6.05 6.69 -2.11
C LYS A 45 -7.03 6.67 -3.29
N PRO A 46 -6.60 6.63 -4.57
CA PRO A 46 -7.54 6.51 -5.69
C PRO A 46 -8.31 5.20 -5.65
N ILE A 47 -7.66 4.09 -5.30
CA ILE A 47 -8.30 2.78 -5.18
C ILE A 47 -9.33 2.76 -4.04
N ARG A 48 -9.05 3.42 -2.92
CA ARG A 48 -9.98 3.56 -1.79
C ARG A 48 -11.25 4.32 -2.18
N GLY A 49 -11.14 5.26 -3.12
CA GLY A 49 -12.29 5.97 -3.68
C GLY A 49 -13.21 5.11 -4.55
N LEU A 50 -12.68 4.03 -5.12
CA LEU A 50 -13.43 3.05 -5.93
C LEU A 50 -14.08 1.95 -5.09
N MET A 51 -13.68 1.82 -3.82
CA MET A 51 -14.21 0.78 -2.93
C MET A 51 -15.54 1.16 -2.28
N PRO A 52 -16.36 0.15 -1.92
CA PRO A 52 -17.59 0.36 -1.16
C PRO A 52 -17.32 1.09 0.15
N LYS A 53 -18.12 2.12 0.44
CA LYS A 53 -18.05 2.84 1.73
C LYS A 53 -18.56 1.92 2.85
N GLY A 54 -17.89 1.93 3.99
CA GLY A 54 -18.29 1.16 5.18
C GLY A 54 -17.54 -0.17 5.37
N LEU A 55 -16.49 -0.44 4.58
CA LEU A 55 -15.62 -1.57 4.85
C LEU A 55 -14.89 -1.36 6.19
N PRO A 56 -14.88 -2.36 7.10
CA PRO A 56 -14.19 -2.27 8.38
C PRO A 56 -12.67 -2.24 8.22
N PHE A 57 -12.16 -2.70 7.07
CA PHE A 57 -10.75 -2.80 6.76
C PHE A 57 -10.44 -2.18 5.41
N ASP A 58 -9.23 -1.65 5.28
CA ASP A 58 -8.76 -1.10 4.02
C ASP A 58 -8.10 -2.18 3.17
N PHE A 59 -8.80 -2.59 2.11
CA PHE A 59 -8.29 -3.56 1.13
C PHE A 59 -7.51 -2.88 -0.01
N SER A 60 -7.34 -1.55 0.00
CA SER A 60 -6.63 -0.81 -1.07
C SER A 60 -5.21 -1.32 -1.27
N PRO A 61 -4.42 -1.56 -0.21
CA PRO A 61 -3.07 -2.07 -0.36
C PRO A 61 -3.02 -3.41 -1.10
N LEU A 62 -3.99 -4.31 -0.85
CA LEU A 62 -4.05 -5.61 -1.51
C LEU A 62 -4.27 -5.47 -3.01
N VAL A 63 -5.22 -4.63 -3.42
CA VAL A 63 -5.52 -4.36 -4.84
C VAL A 63 -4.31 -3.76 -5.56
N VAL A 64 -3.64 -2.80 -4.92
CA VAL A 64 -2.44 -2.17 -5.48
C VAL A 64 -1.29 -3.19 -5.60
N ILE A 65 -1.06 -4.01 -4.57
CA ILE A 65 -0.01 -5.05 -4.60
C ILE A 65 -0.25 -6.03 -5.75
N ILE A 66 -1.48 -6.48 -5.96
CA ILE A 66 -1.83 -7.38 -7.07
C ILE A 66 -1.52 -6.71 -8.42
N ALA A 67 -1.90 -5.44 -8.60
CA ALA A 67 -1.63 -4.70 -9.83
C ALA A 67 -0.12 -4.52 -10.08
N LEU A 68 0.66 -4.22 -9.05
CA LEU A 68 2.11 -4.11 -9.14
C LEU A 68 2.78 -5.45 -9.45
N GLN A 69 2.28 -6.54 -8.86
CA GLN A 69 2.80 -7.88 -9.13
C GLN A 69 2.55 -8.30 -10.58
N LEU A 70 1.38 -7.97 -11.14
CA LEU A 70 1.08 -8.20 -12.56
C LEU A 70 2.03 -7.41 -13.46
N LEU A 71 2.32 -6.15 -13.14
CA LEU A 71 3.30 -5.34 -13.88
C LEU A 71 4.67 -6.02 -13.86
N VAL A 72 5.10 -6.50 -12.69
CA VAL A 72 6.38 -7.22 -12.52
C VAL A 72 6.44 -8.52 -13.33
N VAL A 73 5.31 -9.21 -13.54
CA VAL A 73 5.27 -10.44 -14.34
C VAL A 73 5.26 -10.14 -15.83
N LEU A 74 4.61 -9.06 -16.25
CA LEU A 74 4.46 -8.68 -17.66
C LEU A 74 5.70 -8.01 -18.26
N PHE A 75 6.57 -7.41 -17.44
CA PHE A 75 7.77 -6.68 -17.84
C PHE A 75 9.03 -7.23 -17.17
#